data_AF-M6DA44-F1
#
_entry.id   AF-M6DA44-F1
#
_cell.length_a   1.000
_cell.length_b   1.000
_cell.length_c   1.000
_cell.angle_alpha   90.00
_cell.angle_beta   90.00
_cell.angle_gamma   90.00
#
_symmetry.space_group_name_H-M   'P 1'
#
loop_
_entity.id
_entity.type
_entity.pdbx_description
1 polymer ?
#
loop_
_entity_poly.entity_id
_entity_poly.type
_entity_poly.pdbx_seq_one_letter_code
_entity_poly.pdbx_strand_id
1 'polypeptide(L)'
;MYIIISGTVEIFFTHKNSATRLALMKKGDFFGEMALFRAKPRTATARAVMDTEMVAVESKQQLERYLIANPEFAAKMVRILADRLANTNELLISKLNEITTKEIEYQIDDK
;
A
#
# COMPACT_ATOMS: atom_id res chain seq x y z
N MET A 1 7.68 10.22 1.53
CA MET A 1 7.29 8.94 2.18
C MET A 1 7.07 9.22 3.66
N TYR A 2 6.28 8.40 4.36
CA TYR A 2 6.06 8.53 5.80
C TYR A 2 6.29 7.20 6.51
N ILE A 3 6.91 7.25 7.69
CA ILE A 3 7.15 6.09 8.56
C ILE A 3 6.39 6.33 9.87
N ILE A 4 5.59 5.35 10.29
CA ILE A 4 4.73 5.47 11.48
C ILE A 4 5.56 5.15 12.73
N ILE A 5 5.65 6.11 13.66
CA ILE A 5 6.35 5.94 14.94
C ILE A 5 5.37 5.47 16.02
N SER A 6 4.14 5.99 16.00
CA SER A 6 3.03 5.62 16.88
C SER A 6 1.70 5.88 16.17
N GLY A 7 0.62 5.25 16.65
CA GLY A 7 -0.72 5.38 16.06
C GLY A 7 -1.04 4.37 14.95
N THR A 8 -2.08 4.68 14.17
CA THR A 8 -2.61 3.80 13.11
C THR A 8 -3.12 4.64 11.95
N VAL A 9 -2.80 4.20 10.72
CA VAL A 9 -3.17 4.88 9.48
C VAL A 9 -3.88 3.90 8.55
N GLU A 10 -5.05 4.30 8.06
CA GLU A 10 -5.78 3.57 7.04
C GLU A 10 -5.40 4.10 5.65
N ILE A 11 -5.10 3.18 4.72
CA ILE A 11 -4.88 3.47 3.31
C ILE A 11 -6.09 3.00 2.52
N PHE A 12 -6.67 3.89 1.70
CA PHE A 12 -7.82 3.56 0.86
C PHE A 12 -7.69 4.13 -0.55
N PHE A 13 -8.27 3.43 -1.51
CA PHE A 13 -8.40 3.85 -2.90
C PHE A 13 -9.84 4.25 -3.18
N THR A 14 -10.04 5.45 -3.72
CA THR A 14 -11.37 5.94 -4.08
C THR A 14 -11.53 5.94 -5.60
N HIS A 15 -12.56 5.28 -6.10
CA HIS A 15 -12.94 5.30 -7.52
C HIS A 15 -14.45 5.38 -7.68
N LYS A 16 -14.93 6.38 -8.44
CA LYS A 16 -16.37 6.60 -8.75
C LYS A 16 -17.29 6.42 -7.53
N ASN A 17 -16.98 7.15 -6.44
CA ASN A 17 -17.67 7.12 -5.12
C ASN A 17 -17.55 5.83 -4.29
N SER A 18 -16.82 4.81 -4.73
CA SER A 18 -16.49 3.66 -3.90
C SER A 18 -15.11 3.83 -3.28
N ALA A 19 -15.01 3.65 -1.96
CA ALA A 19 -13.76 3.65 -1.23
C ALA A 19 -13.40 2.22 -0.81
N THR A 20 -12.30 1.70 -1.34
CA THR A 20 -11.78 0.38 -1.00
C THR A 20 -10.59 0.54 -0.06
N ARG A 21 -10.69 0.00 1.16
CA ARG A 21 -9.56 -0.06 2.08
C ARG A 21 -8.50 -1.01 1.52
N LEU A 22 -7.29 -0.50 1.32
CA LEU A 22 -6.14 -1.27 0.84
C LEU A 22 -5.33 -1.87 1.99
N ALA A 23 -5.17 -1.12 3.09
CA ALA A 23 -4.36 -1.55 4.22
C ALA A 23 -4.69 -0.77 5.51
N LEU A 24 -4.39 -1.39 6.65
CA LEU A 24 -4.35 -0.75 7.96
C LEU A 24 -2.91 -0.83 8.50
N MET A 25 -2.24 0.32 8.58
CA MET A 25 -0.82 0.45 8.87
C MET A 25 -0.60 0.81 10.34
N LYS A 26 0.40 0.20 10.97
CA LYS A 26 0.74 0.36 12.40
C LYS A 26 2.18 0.85 12.57
N LYS A 27 2.62 0.96 13.83
CA LYS A 27 4.00 1.30 14.20
C LYS A 27 5.04 0.51 13.39
N GLY A 28 5.92 1.25 12.74
CA GLY A 28 7.02 0.75 11.92
C GLY A 28 6.63 0.35 10.50
N ASP A 29 5.35 0.49 10.12
CA ASP A 29 4.95 0.50 8.71
C ASP A 29 5.25 1.86 8.09
N PHE A 30 5.26 1.89 6.75
CA PHE A 30 5.51 3.11 5.98
C PHE A 30 4.63 3.15 4.73
N PHE A 31 4.40 4.33 4.17
CA PHE A 31 3.64 4.48 2.92
C PHE A 31 4.11 5.69 2.11
N GLY A 32 3.75 5.72 0.82
CA GLY A 32 4.16 6.79 -0.08
C GLY A 32 5.52 6.58 -0.71
N GLU A 33 6.01 5.35 -0.68
CA GLU A 33 7.22 4.89 -1.37
C GLU A 33 7.08 5.08 -2.89
N MET A 34 5.88 4.89 -3.46
CA MET A 34 5.59 5.16 -4.88
C MET A 34 5.98 6.59 -5.30
N ALA A 35 5.61 7.59 -4.50
CA ALA A 35 5.91 8.99 -4.81
C ALA A 35 7.41 9.28 -4.70
N LEU A 36 8.09 8.66 -3.73
CA LEU A 36 9.52 8.87 -3.50
C LEU A 36 10.38 8.17 -4.56
N PHE A 37 10.03 6.95 -4.97
CA PHE A 37 10.86 6.13 -5.86
C PHE A 37 10.47 6.20 -7.33
N ARG A 38 9.17 6.34 -7.65
CA ARG A 38 8.68 6.31 -9.04
C ARG A 38 8.30 7.68 -9.59
N ALA A 39 8.42 8.75 -8.79
CA ALA A 39 7.96 10.10 -9.14
C ALA A 39 6.51 10.11 -9.69
N LYS A 40 5.69 9.14 -9.26
CA LYS A 40 4.29 9.03 -9.68
C LYS A 40 3.38 9.75 -8.69
N PRO A 41 2.24 10.32 -9.15
CA PRO A 41 1.24 10.91 -8.27
C PRO A 41 0.79 9.93 -7.19
N ARG A 42 0.37 10.46 -6.04
CA ARG A 42 -0.24 9.65 -4.98
C ARG A 42 -1.51 8.99 -5.53
N THR A 43 -1.53 7.66 -5.52
CA THR A 43 -2.64 6.86 -6.08
C THR A 43 -3.68 6.46 -5.03
N ALA A 44 -3.37 6.58 -3.75
CA ALA A 44 -4.24 6.23 -2.63
C ALA A 44 -4.22 7.33 -1.57
N THR A 45 -5.29 7.40 -0.78
CA THR A 45 -5.44 8.32 0.34
C THR A 45 -5.01 7.64 1.64
N ALA A 46 -4.35 8.40 2.51
CA ALA A 46 -3.98 7.97 3.85
C ALA A 46 -4.74 8.79 4.89
N ARG A 47 -5.36 8.14 5.87
CA ARG A 47 -6.11 8.79 6.95
C ARG A 47 -5.68 8.21 8.29
N ALA A 48 -5.24 9.08 9.19
CA ALA A 48 -5.04 8.69 10.59
C ALA A 48 -6.39 8.32 11.20
N VAL A 49 -6.46 7.16 11.86
CA VAL A 49 -7.69 6.71 12.57
C VAL A 49 -7.64 7.00 14.07
N MET A 50 -6.48 7.45 14.54
CA MET A 50 -6.21 7.88 15.91
C MET A 50 -5.00 8.83 15.89
N ASP A 51 -4.67 9.42 17.04
CA ASP A 51 -3.44 10.20 17.21
C ASP A 51 -2.23 9.40 16.73
N THR A 52 -1.48 9.98 15.79
CA THR A 52 -0.44 9.29 15.03
C THR A 52 0.76 10.21 14.87
N GLU A 53 1.93 9.72 15.28
CA GLU A 53 3.21 10.37 15.02
C GLU A 53 3.94 9.66 13.90
N MET A 54 4.52 10.44 13.01
CA MET A 54 5.19 9.91 11.84
C MET A 54 6.38 10.78 11.41
N VAL A 55 7.40 10.11 10.89
CA VAL A 55 8.56 10.77 10.29
C VAL A 55 8.30 10.93 8.80
N ALA A 56 8.47 12.16 8.31
CA ALA A 56 8.47 12.46 6.88
C ALA A 56 9.86 12.24 6.29
N VAL A 57 9.90 11.49 5.19
CA VAL A 57 11.11 11.30 4.37
C VAL A 57 10.86 11.99 3.03
N GLU A 58 11.57 13.09 2.81
CA GLU A 58 11.31 14.05 1.74
C GLU A 58 12.05 13.71 0.45
N SER A 59 13.24 13.10 0.55
CA SER A 59 14.07 12.78 -0.61
C SER A 59 14.58 11.34 -0.58
N LYS A 60 14.87 10.81 -1.77
CA LYS A 60 15.48 9.48 -1.93
C LYS A 60 16.81 9.41 -1.20
N GLN A 61 17.63 10.47 -1.27
CA GLN A 61 18.93 10.54 -0.61
C GLN A 61 18.80 10.51 0.92
N GLN A 62 17.75 11.12 1.49
CA GLN A 62 17.47 11.03 2.92
C GLN A 62 17.14 9.58 3.31
N LEU A 63 16.32 8.90 2.51
CA LEU A 63 16.00 7.49 2.75
C LEU A 63 17.25 6.61 2.66
N GLU A 64 18.05 6.75 1.61
CA GLU A 64 19.27 5.96 1.40
C GLU A 64 20.23 6.10 2.58
N ARG A 65 20.49 7.32 3.06
CA ARG A 65 21.32 7.54 4.25
C ARG A 65 20.74 6.85 5.48
N TYR A 66 19.42 6.90 5.67
CA TYR A 66 18.76 6.24 6.79
C TYR A 66 18.87 4.71 6.72
N LEU A 67 18.71 4.13 5.53
CA LEU A 67 18.83 2.68 5.31
C LEU A 67 20.26 2.18 5.56
N ILE A 68 21.27 2.93 5.09
CA ILE A 68 22.69 2.60 5.33
C ILE A 68 23.02 2.65 6.84
N ALA A 69 22.50 3.66 7.53
CA ALA A 69 22.72 3.83 8.97
C ALA A 69 21.92 2.83 9.83
N ASN A 70 20.84 2.23 9.31
CA ASN A 70 19.94 1.36 10.07
C ASN A 70 19.60 0.06 9.30
N PRO A 71 20.52 -0.92 9.23
CA PRO A 71 20.30 -2.16 8.47
C PRO A 71 19.08 -2.98 8.91
N GLU A 72 18.75 -2.99 10.21
CA GLU A 72 17.55 -3.68 10.71
C GLU A 72 16.27 -3.10 10.14
N PHE A 73 16.22 -1.76 10.00
CA PHE A 73 15.09 -1.10 9.36
C PHE A 73 15.01 -1.43 7.87
N ALA A 74 16.15 -1.51 7.18
CA ALA A 74 16.20 -1.95 5.79
C ALA A 74 15.66 -3.39 5.62
N ALA A 75 16.07 -4.33 6.48
CA ALA A 75 15.56 -5.69 6.47
C ALA A 75 14.04 -5.74 6.72
N LYS A 76 13.54 -4.96 7.69
CA LYS A 76 12.09 -4.84 7.95
C LYS A 76 11.35 -4.27 6.75
N MET A 77 11.93 -3.26 6.08
CA MET A 77 11.35 -2.67 4.87
C MET A 77 11.22 -3.69 3.74
N VAL A 78 12.25 -4.50 3.49
CA VAL A 78 12.21 -5.57 2.48
C VAL A 78 11.07 -6.56 2.78
N ARG A 79 10.94 -7.00 4.04
CA ARG A 79 9.86 -7.91 4.44
C ARG A 79 8.47 -7.31 4.19
N ILE A 80 8.25 -6.06 4.63
CA ILE A 80 6.97 -5.37 4.42
C ILE A 80 6.65 -5.22 2.93
N LEU A 81 7.63 -4.92 2.08
CA LEU A 81 7.42 -4.82 0.63
C LEU A 81 7.09 -6.18 0.01
N ALA A 82 7.75 -7.26 0.45
CA ALA A 82 7.46 -8.62 0.01
C ALA A 82 6.02 -9.03 0.37
N ASP A 83 5.60 -8.80 1.62
CA ASP A 83 4.25 -9.10 2.09
C ASP A 83 3.20 -8.32 1.30
N ARG A 84 3.44 -7.03 1.03
CA ARG A 84 2.55 -6.20 0.20
C ARG A 84 2.46 -6.70 -1.23
N LEU A 85 3.58 -7.15 -1.82
CA LEU A 85 3.59 -7.70 -3.17
C LEU A 85 2.76 -8.99 -3.23
N ALA A 86 2.94 -9.90 -2.26
CA ALA A 86 2.14 -11.11 -2.15
C ALA A 86 0.64 -10.81 -2.01
N ASN A 87 0.25 -9.94 -1.07
CA ASN A 87 -1.15 -9.56 -0.86
C ASN A 87 -1.78 -8.88 -2.10
N THR A 88 -1.00 -8.07 -2.81
CA THR A 88 -1.48 -7.41 -4.05
C THR A 88 -1.69 -8.44 -5.15
N ASN A 89 -0.79 -9.42 -5.30
CA ASN A 89 -0.94 -10.49 -6.26
C ASN A 89 -2.16 -11.36 -5.94
N GLU A 90 -2.40 -11.70 -4.67
CA GLU A 90 -3.59 -12.44 -4.24
C GLU A 90 -4.88 -11.68 -4.59
N LEU A 91 -4.94 -10.38 -4.28
CA LEU A 91 -6.08 -9.54 -4.63
C LEU A 91 -6.30 -9.47 -6.15
N LEU A 92 -5.23 -9.39 -6.93
CA LEU A 92 -5.30 -9.38 -8.38
C LEU A 92 -5.86 -10.71 -8.91
N ILE A 93 -5.37 -11.84 -8.40
CA ILE A 93 -5.88 -13.18 -8.76
C ILE A 93 -7.36 -13.32 -8.39
N SER A 94 -7.76 -12.89 -7.19
CA SER A 94 -9.17 -12.89 -6.76
C SER A 94 -10.05 -12.10 -7.72
N LYS A 95 -9.62 -10.89 -8.09
CA LYS A 95 -10.37 -10.02 -9.01
C LYS A 95 -10.44 -10.59 -10.43
N LEU A 96 -9.37 -11.21 -10.91
CA LEU A 96 -9.38 -11.89 -12.21
C LEU A 96 -10.39 -13.04 -12.21
N ASN A 97 -10.41 -13.86 -11.16
CA ASN A 97 -11.37 -14.96 -11.04
C ASN A 97 -12.82 -14.44 -11.00
N GLU A 98 -13.11 -13.36 -10.26
CA GLU A 98 -14.44 -12.73 -10.25
C GLU A 98 -14.90 -12.27 -11.65
N ILE A 99 -13.98 -11.74 -12.47
CA ILE A 99 -14.28 -11.31 -13.84
C ILE A 99 -14.56 -12.54 -14.71
N THR A 100 -13.72 -13.57 -14.65
CA THR A 100 -13.90 -14.79 -15.43
C THR A 100 -15.19 -15.53 -15.06
N THR A 101 -15.57 -15.57 -13.78
CA THR A 101 -16.86 -16.15 -13.36
C THR A 101 -18.05 -15.38 -13.92
N LYS A 102 -18.02 -14.04 -13.91
CA LYS A 102 -19.09 -13.22 -14.49
C LYS A 102 -19.21 -13.34 -16.01
N GLU A 103 -18.09 -13.51 -16.72
CA GLU A 103 -18.11 -13.76 -18.17
C GLU A 103 -18.78 -15.10 -18.51
N ILE A 104 -18.55 -16.15 -17.71
CA ILE A 104 -19.19 -17.46 -17.88
C ILE A 104 -20.70 -17.38 -17.60
N GLU A 105 -21.12 -16.69 -16.54
CA GLU A 105 -22.55 -16.50 -16.23
C GLU A 105 -23.28 -15.75 -17.35
N TYR A 106 -22.67 -14.68 -17.90
CA TYR A 106 -23.27 -13.92 -19.00
C TYR A 106 -23.40 -14.73 -20.30
N GLN A 107 -22.52 -15.71 -20.54
CA GLN A 107 -22.61 -16.59 -21.71
C GLN A 107 -23.65 -17.71 -21.57
N ILE A 108 -24.13 -18.00 -20.36
CA ILE A 108 -25.14 -19.03 -20.10
C ILE A 108 -26.57 -18.46 -20.20
N ASP A 109 -26.76 -17.18 -19.83
CA ASP A 109 -28.08 -16.52 -19.87
C ASP A 109 -28.54 -16.07 -21.27
N ASP A 110 -27.65 -16.06 -22.27
CA ASP A 110 -27.94 -15.69 -23.67
C ASP A 110 -28.35 -16.91 -24.56
N LYS A 111 -28.74 -18.04 -23.94
CA LYS A 111 -29.20 -19.27 -24.61
C LYS A 111 -30.57 -19.73 -24.11
#